data_AF-A0A1I3MUA6-F1
#
_entry.id   AF-A0A1I3MUA6-F1
#
_cell.length_a   1.000
_cell.length_b   1.000
_cell.length_c   1.000
_cell.angle_alpha   90.00
_cell.angle_beta   90.00
_cell.angle_gamma   90.00
#
_symmetry.space_group_name_H-M   'P 1'
#
loop_
_entity.id
_entity.type
_entity.pdbx_description
1 polymer ?
#
loop_
_entity_poly.entity_id
_entity_poly.type
_entity_poly.pdbx_seq_one_letter_code
_entity_poly.pdbx_strand_id
1 'polypeptide(L)'
;MAEDSKTELHHSLNLAGFRALATAAGLLQLCRELEAAKLLSPDAIDRVRDSMFNELMEQAAPARRHDAAFAAHLRRRLEGLFSGAERLGDTPILPS
;
A
#
# COMPACT_ATOMS: atom_id res chain seq x y z
N MET A 1 11.99 33.23 -13.87
CA MET A 1 12.24 31.81 -14.20
C MET A 1 12.14 31.01 -12.91
N ALA A 2 10.95 30.48 -12.59
CA ALA A 2 10.71 29.67 -11.37
C ALA A 2 9.70 28.52 -11.60
N GLU A 3 9.31 28.27 -12.87
CA GLU A 3 8.31 27.26 -13.25
C GLU A 3 8.93 25.87 -13.54
N ASP A 4 10.22 25.80 -13.92
CA ASP A 4 10.89 24.53 -14.23
C ASP A 4 10.99 23.59 -13.02
N SER A 5 11.41 24.12 -11.86
CA SER A 5 11.66 23.30 -10.68
C SER A 5 10.41 22.66 -10.09
N LYS A 6 9.23 23.26 -10.25
CA LYS A 6 7.96 22.69 -9.79
C LYS A 6 7.56 21.50 -10.65
N THR A 7 7.78 21.57 -11.97
CA THR A 7 7.40 20.49 -12.91
C THR A 7 8.34 19.30 -12.78
N GLU A 8 9.64 19.54 -12.63
CA GLU A 8 10.64 18.49 -12.41
C GLU A 8 10.42 17.73 -11.09
N LEU A 9 10.04 18.44 -10.01
CA LEU A 9 9.72 17.82 -8.73
C LEU A 9 8.46 16.96 -8.81
N HIS A 10 7.39 17.46 -9.44
CA HIS A 10 6.17 16.67 -9.65
C HIS A 10 6.44 15.43 -10.52
N HIS A 11 7.24 15.58 -11.58
CA HIS A 11 7.60 14.45 -12.45
C HIS A 11 8.45 13.42 -11.70
N SER A 12 9.39 13.86 -10.86
CA SER A 12 10.22 12.99 -10.03
C SER A 12 9.40 12.27 -8.94
N LEU A 13 8.47 12.98 -8.29
CA LEU A 13 7.52 12.40 -7.33
C LEU A 13 6.57 11.39 -8.00
N ASN A 14 6.12 11.69 -9.23
CA ASN A 14 5.32 10.76 -10.02
C ASN A 14 6.11 9.51 -10.40
N LEU A 15 7.38 9.63 -10.79
CA LEU A 15 8.23 8.48 -11.10
C LEU A 15 8.55 7.65 -9.84
N ALA A 16 8.82 8.30 -8.71
CA ALA A 16 9.00 7.63 -7.43
C ALA A 16 7.71 6.91 -6.99
N GLY A 17 6.56 7.57 -7.10
CA GLY A 17 5.24 7.01 -6.82
C GLY A 17 4.88 5.87 -7.78
N PHE A 18 5.19 6.00 -9.06
CA PHE A 18 4.97 4.95 -10.07
C PHE A 18 5.84 3.73 -9.81
N ARG A 19 7.12 3.92 -9.45
CA ARG A 19 8.01 2.82 -9.06
C ARG A 19 7.55 2.15 -7.77
N ALA A 20 7.14 2.93 -6.77
CA ALA A 20 6.60 2.40 -5.53
C ALA A 20 5.31 1.58 -5.79
N LEU A 21 4.42 2.10 -6.64
CA LEU A 21 3.20 1.43 -7.07
C LEU A 21 3.50 0.13 -7.82
N ALA A 22 4.44 0.15 -8.77
CA ALA A 22 4.85 -1.03 -9.52
C ALA A 22 5.48 -2.11 -8.63
N THR A 23 6.34 -1.72 -7.69
CA THR A 23 6.93 -2.63 -6.70
C THR A 23 5.86 -3.23 -5.79
N ALA A 24 4.92 -2.42 -5.29
CA ALA A 24 3.82 -2.89 -4.46
C ALA A 24 2.93 -3.88 -5.23
N ALA A 25 2.64 -3.59 -6.51
CA ALA A 25 1.85 -4.47 -7.36
C ALA A 25 2.57 -5.82 -7.59
N GLY A 26 3.87 -5.78 -7.87
CA GLY A 26 4.69 -6.98 -8.03
C GLY A 26 4.75 -7.83 -6.76
N LEU A 27 4.91 -7.20 -5.59
CA LEU A 27 4.92 -7.90 -4.30
C LEU A 27 3.58 -8.59 -4.01
N LEU A 28 2.46 -7.89 -4.20
CA LEU A 28 1.13 -8.46 -4.00
C LEU A 28 0.88 -9.64 -4.94
N GLN A 29 1.25 -9.52 -6.22
CA GLN A 29 1.13 -10.63 -7.16
C GLN A 29 2.01 -11.81 -6.72
N LEU A 30 3.26 -11.57 -6.32
CA LEU A 30 4.15 -12.62 -5.84
C LEU A 30 3.57 -13.36 -4.63
N CYS A 31 3.03 -12.64 -3.64
CA CYS A 31 2.38 -13.25 -2.48
C CYS A 31 1.21 -14.16 -2.90
N ARG A 32 0.39 -13.73 -3.86
CA ARG A 32 -0.74 -14.51 -4.39
C ARG A 32 -0.28 -15.76 -5.13
N GLU A 33 0.76 -15.67 -5.96
CA GLU A 33 1.33 -16.83 -6.66
C GLU A 33 1.93 -17.85 -5.68
N LEU A 34 2.63 -17.38 -4.65
CA LEU A 34 3.20 -18.25 -3.62
C LEU A 34 2.12 -18.92 -2.76
N GLU A 35 1.03 -18.23 -2.44
CA GLU A 35 -0.13 -18.81 -1.78
C GLU A 35 -0.83 -19.84 -2.68
N ALA A 36 -1.07 -19.52 -3.95
CA ALA A 36 -1.68 -20.44 -4.92
C ALA A 36 -0.82 -21.70 -5.15
N ALA A 37 0.50 -21.55 -5.14
CA ALA A 37 1.47 -22.65 -5.18
C ALA A 37 1.59 -23.42 -3.85
N LYS A 38 0.86 -23.00 -2.80
CA LYS A 38 0.90 -23.55 -1.44
C LYS A 38 2.28 -23.48 -0.77
N LEU A 39 3.09 -22.50 -1.17
CA LEU A 39 4.42 -22.22 -0.59
C LEU A 39 4.32 -21.26 0.60
N LEU A 40 3.32 -20.38 0.62
CA LEU A 40 2.96 -19.58 1.78
C LEU A 40 1.61 -20.04 2.31
N SER A 41 1.54 -20.25 3.63
CA SER A 41 0.27 -20.48 4.31
C SER A 41 -0.52 -19.17 4.44
N PRO A 42 -1.85 -19.22 4.65
CA PRO A 42 -2.66 -18.04 4.95
C PRO A 42 -2.07 -17.22 6.11
N ASP A 43 -1.66 -17.87 7.21
CA ASP A 43 -1.01 -17.21 8.34
C ASP A 43 0.30 -16.49 7.95
N ALA A 44 1.04 -17.00 6.96
CA ALA A 44 2.24 -16.34 6.47
C ALA A 44 1.89 -15.07 5.68
N ILE A 45 0.82 -15.11 4.89
CA ILE A 45 0.28 -13.93 4.20
C ILE A 45 -0.18 -12.88 5.21
N ASP A 46 -0.85 -13.28 6.28
CA ASP A 46 -1.28 -12.37 7.35
C ASP A 46 -0.10 -11.67 8.02
N ARG A 47 0.99 -12.39 8.33
CA ARG A 47 2.21 -11.77 8.89
C ARG A 47 2.86 -10.75 7.93
N VAL A 48 2.87 -11.03 6.62
CA VAL A 48 3.38 -10.07 5.63
C VAL A 48 2.49 -8.82 5.61
N ARG A 49 1.16 -9.01 5.62
CA ARG A 49 0.19 -7.91 5.65
C ARG A 49 0.33 -7.06 6.90
N ASP A 50 0.50 -7.68 8.07
CA ASP A 50 0.72 -7.00 9.34
C ASP A 50 2.04 -6.21 9.35
N SER A 51 3.11 -6.77 8.79
CA SER A 51 4.38 -6.07 8.63
C SER A 51 4.22 -4.82 7.75
N MET A 52 3.50 -4.93 6.63
CA MET A 52 3.23 -3.78 5.76
C MET A 52 2.35 -2.75 6.45
N PHE A 53 1.33 -3.18 7.20
CA PHE A 53 0.48 -2.29 7.99
C PHE A 53 1.29 -1.49 9.00
N ASN A 54 2.17 -2.15 9.77
CA ASN A 54 3.00 -1.50 10.78
C ASN A 54 3.94 -0.47 10.17
N GLU A 55 4.58 -0.79 9.04
CA GLU A 55 5.45 0.16 8.34
C GLU A 55 4.65 1.38 7.84
N LEU A 56 3.48 1.16 7.23
CA LEU A 56 2.62 2.25 6.76
C LEU A 56 2.10 3.13 7.90
N MET A 57 1.80 2.54 9.07
CA MET A 57 1.40 3.28 10.27
C MET A 57 2.56 4.12 10.84
N GLU A 58 3.79 3.61 10.83
CA GLU A 58 4.96 4.37 11.28
C GLU A 58 5.24 5.58 10.39
N GLN A 59 5.07 5.42 9.07
CA GLN A 59 5.24 6.49 8.09
C GLN A 59 4.04 7.47 8.04
N ALA A 60 2.92 7.16 8.71
CA ALA A 60 1.75 8.03 8.72
C ALA A 60 2.01 9.33 9.51
N ALA A 61 1.28 10.39 9.14
CA ALA A 61 1.33 11.65 9.88
C ALA A 61 0.97 11.43 11.37
N PRO A 62 1.59 12.14 12.33
CA PRO A 62 1.40 11.90 13.77
C PRO A 62 -0.08 11.84 14.20
N ALA A 63 -0.92 12.73 13.67
CA ALA A 63 -2.35 12.78 13.95
C ALA A 63 -3.11 11.51 13.52
N ARG A 64 -2.61 10.77 12.53
CA ARG A 64 -3.21 9.54 12.00
C ARG A 64 -2.74 8.28 12.72
N ARG A 65 -1.58 8.30 13.39
CA ARG A 65 -1.01 7.11 14.06
C ARG A 65 -1.88 6.57 15.19
N HIS A 66 -2.63 7.46 15.85
CA HIS A 66 -3.54 7.11 16.94
C HIS A 66 -5.02 7.09 16.52
N ASP A 67 -5.29 7.31 15.23
CA ASP A 67 -6.65 7.30 14.69
C ASP A 67 -7.07 5.85 14.39
N ALA A 68 -7.93 5.31 15.26
CA ALA A 68 -8.44 3.95 15.14
C ALA A 68 -9.24 3.73 13.84
N ALA A 69 -9.94 4.76 13.34
CA ALA A 69 -10.70 4.66 12.10
C ALA A 69 -9.76 4.60 10.89
N PHE A 70 -8.68 5.39 10.90
CA PHE A 70 -7.63 5.30 9.89
C PHE A 70 -6.95 3.93 9.90
N ALA A 71 -6.57 3.42 11.07
CA ALA A 71 -5.97 2.10 11.20
C ALA A 71 -6.90 0.98 10.67
N ALA A 72 -8.19 1.02 11.02
CA ALA A 72 -9.18 0.06 10.53
C ALA A 72 -9.37 0.15 9.01
N HIS A 73 -9.41 1.37 8.46
CA HIS A 73 -9.48 1.59 7.02
C HIS A 73 -8.26 1.00 6.30
N LEU A 74 -7.05 1.27 6.81
CA LEU A 74 -5.82 0.77 6.22
C LEU A 74 -5.75 -0.77 6.24
N ARG A 75 -6.16 -1.41 7.34
CA ARG A 75 -6.24 -2.88 7.42
C ARG A 75 -7.18 -3.46 6.36
N ARG A 76 -8.39 -2.91 6.25
CA ARG A 76 -9.38 -3.35 5.25
C ARG A 76 -8.83 -3.20 3.83
N ARG A 77 -8.19 -2.07 3.54
CA ARG A 77 -7.57 -1.82 2.24
C ARG A 77 -6.48 -2.85 1.93
N LEU A 78 -5.61 -3.15 2.89
CA LEU A 78 -4.58 -4.18 2.71
C LEU A 78 -5.18 -5.57 2.48
N GLU A 79 -6.22 -5.94 3.23
CA GLU A 79 -6.95 -7.20 3.00
C GLU A 79 -7.54 -7.29 1.58
N GLY A 80 -8.18 -6.22 1.11
CA GLY A 80 -8.69 -6.14 -0.26
C GLY A 80 -7.59 -6.26 -1.32
N LEU A 81 -6.42 -5.66 -1.09
CA LEU A 81 -5.29 -5.71 -2.00
C LEU A 81 -4.65 -7.11 -2.06
N PHE A 82 -4.47 -7.77 -0.93
CA PHE A 82 -3.88 -9.12 -0.85
C PHE A 82 -4.81 -10.19 -1.43
N SER A 83 -6.12 -10.09 -1.17
CA SER A 83 -7.12 -10.98 -1.76
C SER A 83 -7.33 -10.75 -3.27
N GLY A 84 -6.91 -9.59 -3.78
CA GLY A 84 -7.17 -9.16 -5.15
C GLY A 84 -8.58 -8.64 -5.40
N ALA A 85 -9.38 -8.44 -4.35
CA ALA A 85 -10.70 -7.79 -4.42
C ALA A 85 -10.59 -6.29 -4.73
N GLU A 86 -9.47 -5.66 -4.38
CA GLU A 86 -9.18 -4.25 -4.63
C GLU A 86 -7.92 -4.10 -5.49
N ARG A 87 -7.87 -3.06 -6.34
CA ARG A 87 -6.68 -2.74 -7.15
C ARG A 87 -5.94 -1.55 -6.53
N LEU A 88 -4.61 -1.58 -6.55
CA LEU A 88 -3.76 -0.51 -6.02
C LEU A 88 -4.08 0.88 -6.60
N GLY A 89 -4.47 0.96 -7.88
CA GLY A 89 -4.80 2.21 -8.56
C GLY A 89 -6.17 2.80 -8.21
N ASP A 90 -7.03 2.04 -7.52
CA ASP A 90 -8.35 2.52 -7.12
C ASP A 90 -8.19 3.55 -6.01
N THR A 91 -8.93 4.67 -6.09
CA THR A 91 -8.94 5.65 -5.00
C THR A 91 -9.53 5.01 -3.75
N PRO A 92 -8.81 4.98 -2.61
CA PRO A 92 -9.34 4.37 -1.39
C PRO A 92 -10.56 5.14 -0.90
N ILE A 93 -11.65 4.42 -0.61
CA ILE A 93 -12.88 5.00 -0.04
C ILE A 93 -12.62 5.29 1.44
N LEU A 94 -12.27 6.55 1.75
CA LEU A 94 -12.11 7.01 3.12
C LEU A 94 -13.49 7.11 3.79
N PRO A 95 -13.68 6.52 5.00
CA PRO A 95 -14.86 6.80 5.79
C PRO A 95 -14.88 8.29 6.16
N SER A 96 -16.07 8.90 6.08
CA SER A 96 -16.33 10.31 6.45
C SER A 96 -16.14 10.54 7.94
#